data_AF-A4GVN9-F1
#
_entry.id   AF-A4GVN9-F1
#
_cell.length_a   1.000
_cell.length_b   1.000
_cell.length_c   1.000
_cell.angle_alpha   90.00
_cell.angle_beta   90.00
_cell.angle_gamma   90.00
#
_symmetry.space_group_name_H-M   'P 1'
#
loop_
_entity.id
_entity.type
_entity.pdbx_description
1 polymer ?
#
loop_
_entity_poly.entity_id
_entity_poly.type
_entity_poly.pdbx_seq_one_letter_code
_entity_poly.pdbx_strand_id
1 'polypeptide(L)' 'CEMSEWSLWGPCSKKKKLCGFRRGLEERTRRVLQAPGGDHAICSDTKETRRCTVRRTPCPEGQKRRKGGQGRRENANRNL' A
#
# COMPACT_ATOMS: atom_id res chain seq x y z
N CYS A 1 -23.67 -4.04 2.08
CA CYS A 1 -22.59 -3.07 2.36
C CYS A 1 -22.52 -2.11 1.19
N GLU A 2 -22.87 -0.84 1.39
CA GLU A 2 -22.63 0.19 0.39
C GLU A 2 -21.28 0.85 0.67
N MET A 3 -20.43 0.96 -0.34
CA MET A 3 -19.08 1.53 -0.21
C MET A 3 -18.91 2.68 -1.20
N SER A 4 -18.10 3.65 -0.83
CA SER A 4 -17.76 4.76 -1.73
C SER A 4 -16.89 4.25 -2.88
N GLU A 5 -16.82 5.07 -3.92
CA GLU A 5 -15.76 4.97 -4.91
C GLU A 5 -14.38 4.99 -4.23
N TRP A 6 -13.44 4.27 -4.85
CA TRP A 6 -12.06 4.25 -4.39
C TRP A 6 -11.41 5.62 -4.56
N SER A 7 -10.61 6.03 -3.58
CA SER A 7 -9.70 7.15 -3.77
C SER A 7 -8.73 6.87 -4.92
N LEU A 8 -8.14 7.94 -5.44
CA LEU A 8 -6.95 7.82 -6.28
C LEU A 8 -5.85 7.08 -5.52
N TRP A 9 -5.01 6.38 -6.27
CA TRP A 9 -3.81 5.76 -5.73
C TRP A 9 -2.87 6.83 -5.19
N GLY A 10 -2.44 6.64 -3.95
CA GLY A 10 -1.40 7.47 -3.35
C GLY A 10 -0.04 7.31 -4.06
N PRO A 11 0.95 8.14 -3.69
CA PRO A 11 2.27 8.07 -4.31
C PRO A 11 2.93 6.72 -4.03
N CYS A 12 3.55 6.15 -5.07
CA CYS A 12 4.38 4.96 -4.92
C CYS A 12 5.49 5.24 -3.90
N SER A 13 5.59 4.41 -2.86
CA SER A 13 6.57 4.56 -1.81
C SER A 13 7.21 3.23 -1.43
N LYS A 14 8.45 3.26 -0.95
CA LYS A 14 9.13 2.08 -0.41
C LYS A 14 9.73 2.40 0.95
N LYS A 15 9.25 1.73 2.01
CA LYS A 15 9.73 1.95 3.39
C LYS A 15 9.70 3.44 3.78
N LYS A 16 8.58 4.12 3.52
CA LYS A 16 8.38 5.57 3.73
C LYS A 16 9.30 6.48 2.90
N LYS A 17 9.90 5.99 1.81
CA LYS A 17 10.68 6.79 0.86
C LYS A 17 9.91 6.94 -0.45
N LEU A 18 10.01 8.13 -1.06
CA LEU A 18 9.46 8.47 -2.39
C LEU A 18 10.54 8.53 -3.49
N CYS A 19 11.80 8.30 -3.12
CA CYS A 19 12.95 8.34 -4.01
C CYS A 19 13.90 7.15 -3.76
N GLY A 20 14.81 6.91 -4.70
CA GLY A 20 15.90 5.94 -4.54
C GLY A 20 15.51 4.47 -4.76
N PHE A 21 14.25 4.17 -5.07
CA PHE A 21 13.75 2.82 -5.35
C PHE A 21 13.16 2.70 -6.76
N ARG A 22 13.06 1.45 -7.25
CA ARG A 22 12.40 1.11 -8.52
C ARG A 22 11.05 0.44 -8.32
N ARG A 23 10.88 -0.34 -7.25
CA ARG A 23 9.65 -1.06 -6.91
C ARG A 23 9.20 -0.65 -5.51
N GLY A 24 7.95 -0.23 -5.38
CA GLY A 24 7.33 0.21 -4.14
C GLY A 24 5.92 -0.34 -3.98
N LEU A 25 5.19 0.25 -3.06
CA LEU A 25 3.77 0.04 -2.84
C LEU A 25 3.05 1.39 -2.91
N GLU A 26 1.87 1.38 -3.50
CA GLU A 26 0.91 2.47 -3.47
C GLU A 26 -0.33 2.00 -2.72
N GLU A 27 -1.00 2.94 -2.08
CA GLU A 27 -2.13 2.68 -1.20
C GLU A 27 -3.31 3.53 -1.64
N ARG A 28 -4.50 2.94 -1.66
CA ARG A 28 -5.76 3.66 -1.84
C ARG A 28 -6.73 3.25 -0.75
N THR A 29 -7.66 4.14 -0.44
CA THR A 29 -8.69 3.88 0.57
C THR A 29 -10.06 4.20 0.00
N ARG A 30 -11.08 3.53 0.54
CA ARG A 30 -12.49 3.82 0.30
C ARG A 30 -13.22 3.84 1.63
N ARG A 31 -14.33 4.57 1.71
CA ARG A 31 -15.14 4.64 2.92
C ARG A 31 -16.34 3.72 2.78
N VAL A 32 -16.78 3.18 3.91
CA VAL A 32 -18.08 2.51 3.98
C VAL A 32 -19.15 3.60 4.05
N LEU A 33 -20.08 3.61 3.10
CA LEU A 33 -21.21 4.54 3.10
C LEU A 33 -22.37 3.96 3.92
N GLN A 34 -22.62 2.66 3.78
CA GLN A 34 -23.63 1.97 4.55
C GLN A 34 -23.09 0.63 5.07
N ALA A 35 -22.95 0.55 6.39
CA ALA A 35 -22.68 -0.70 7.06
C ALA A 35 -23.88 -1.65 6.86
N PRO A 36 -23.63 -2.94 6.59
CA PRO A 36 -24.70 -3.93 6.59
C PRO A 36 -25.34 -3.97 7.98
N GLY A 37 -26.68 -4.00 8.03
CA GLY A 37 -27.41 -4.16 9.28
C GLY A 37 -27.13 -5.55 9.88
N GLY A 38 -26.57 -5.59 11.08
CA GLY A 38 -26.28 -6.82 11.81
C GLY A 38 -24.94 -6.74 12.54
N ASP A 39 -24.93 -7.20 13.79
CA ASP A 39 -23.88 -6.95 14.80
C ASP A 39 -22.49 -7.50 14.45
N HIS A 40 -22.35 -8.22 13.33
CA HIS A 40 -21.11 -8.87 12.88
C HIS A 40 -20.80 -8.66 11.40
N ALA A 41 -21.55 -7.82 10.70
CA ALA A 41 -21.37 -7.65 9.27
C ALA A 41 -20.28 -6.59 9.00
N ILE A 42 -19.04 -7.06 8.88
CA ILE A 42 -17.88 -6.22 8.57
C ILE A 42 -17.85 -6.00 7.05
N CYS A 43 -17.81 -4.73 6.62
CA CYS A 43 -17.61 -4.41 5.20
C CYS A 43 -16.26 -4.94 4.70
N SER A 44 -16.16 -5.23 3.40
CA SER A 44 -14.89 -5.60 2.75
C SER A 44 -13.79 -4.56 3.00
N ASP A 45 -12.53 -4.92 2.69
CA ASP A 45 -11.38 -4.05 2.88
C ASP A 45 -11.61 -2.61 2.37
N THR A 46 -11.43 -1.67 3.29
CA THR A 46 -11.49 -0.22 3.06
C THR A 46 -10.15 0.33 2.60
N LYS A 47 -9.12 -0.53 2.54
CA LYS A 47 -7.75 -0.21 2.24
C LYS A 47 -7.19 -1.22 1.24
N GLU A 48 -6.61 -0.72 0.16
CA GLU A 48 -5.95 -1.57 -0.83
C GLU A 48 -4.52 -1.11 -1.04
N THR A 49 -3.62 -2.08 -1.16
CA THR A 49 -2.20 -1.85 -1.42
C THR A 49 -1.79 -2.56 -2.70
N ARG A 50 -1.16 -1.85 -3.63
CA ARG A 50 -0.72 -2.40 -4.92
C ARG A 50 0.77 -2.18 -5.12
N ARG A 51 1.40 -3.11 -5.84
CA ARG A 51 2.80 -2.99 -6.27
C ARG A 51 2.91 -1.96 -7.39
N CYS A 52 3.84 -1.02 -7.25
CA CYS A 52 4.11 0.01 -8.25
C CYS A 52 5.59 -0.02 -8.66
N THR A 53 5.86 0.38 -9.91
CA THR A 53 7.22 0.48 -10.45
C THR A 53 7.46 1.90 -10.94
N VAL A 54 8.52 2.54 -10.43
CA VAL A 54 8.88 3.93 -10.77
C VAL A 54 10.31 4.01 -11.28
N ARG A 55 10.64 5.12 -11.94
CA ARG A 55 12.03 5.43 -12.28
C ARG A 55 12.78 5.72 -10.98
N ARG A 56 13.95 5.10 -10.84
CA ARG A 56 14.79 5.29 -9.66
C ARG A 56 15.42 6.68 -9.72
N THR A 57 14.81 7.65 -9.06
CA THR A 57 15.37 8.99 -8.87
C THR A 57 16.33 8.98 -7.69
N PRO A 58 17.50 9.64 -7.77
CA PRO A 58 18.34 9.89 -6.58
C PRO A 58 17.55 10.66 -5.52
N CYS A 59 17.69 10.27 -4.25
CA CYS A 59 17.19 11.09 -3.16
C CYS A 59 18.13 12.28 -2.94
N PRO A 60 17.63 13.47 -2.55
CA PRO A 60 18.49 14.55 -2.10
C PRO A 60 19.41 14.04 -0.98
N GLU A 61 20.69 14.38 -1.06
CA GLU A 61 21.76 13.79 -0.24
C GLU A 61 21.53 14.02 1.26
N GLY A 62 21.09 12.96 1.94
CA GLY A 62 20.96 12.90 3.39
C GLY A 62 20.67 11.50 3.95
N GLN A 63 20.50 10.50 3.07
CA GLN A 63 20.16 9.12 3.46
C GLN A 63 21.16 8.15 2.84
N LYS A 64 22.44 8.29 3.22
CA LYS A 64 23.51 7.38 2.83
C LYS A 64 23.19 5.94 3.27
N ARG A 65 23.19 5.07 2.25
CA ARG A 65 23.56 3.63 2.24
C ARG A 65 22.80 2.67 3.17
N ARG A 66 22.08 1.74 2.55
CA ARG A 66 22.56 0.34 2.40
C ARG A 66 22.06 -0.23 1.06
N LYS A 67 22.99 -0.43 0.12
CA LYS A 67 22.82 -1.47 -0.91
C LYS A 67 22.78 -2.78 -0.13
N GLY A 68 21.61 -3.42 -0.09
CA GLY A 68 21.42 -4.70 0.55
C GLY A 68 20.24 -5.38 -0.10
N GLY A 69 20.51 -6.28 -1.05
CA GLY A 69 19.51 -7.26 -1.45
C GLY A 69 19.19 -8.14 -0.25
N GLN A 70 17.95 -8.06 0.23
CA GLN A 70 17.24 -8.99 1.13
C GLN A 70 15.86 -8.32 1.42
N GLY A 71 14.71 -9.00 1.44
CA GLY A 71 14.48 -10.43 1.44
C GLY A 71 13.34 -10.83 0.50
N ARG A 72 13.47 -12.08 0.05
CA ARG A 72 12.34 -12.98 -0.15
C ARG A 72 11.62 -13.14 1.21
N ARG A 73 10.29 -13.35 1.17
CA ARG A 73 9.29 -13.40 2.27
C ARG A 73 8.71 -12.02 2.59
N GLU A 74 7.40 -11.83 2.44
CA GLU A 74 6.39 -12.51 3.24
C GLU A 74 5.31 -13.19 2.39
N ASN A 75 5.19 -14.51 2.55
CA ASN A 75 3.95 -15.22 2.36
C ASN A 75 3.09 -14.87 3.58
N ALA A 76 2.20 -13.88 3.47
CA ALA A 76 1.09 -13.73 4.37
C ALA A 76 -0.08 -14.52 3.78
N ASN A 77 0.00 -15.85 3.89
CA ASN A 77 -1.23 -16.61 4.05
C ASN A 77 -1.83 -16.15 5.37
N ARG A 78 -3.04 -15.58 5.31
CA ARG A 78 -3.99 -15.48 6.41
C ARG A 78 -5.28 -14.89 5.83
N ASN A 79 -6.43 -15.55 5.82
CA ASN A 79 -6.85 -16.72 6.58
C ASN A 79 -8.03 -17.42 5.87
N LEU A 80 -8.13 -18.72 6.14
CA LEU A 80 -9.31 -19.60 6.08
C LEU A 80 -10.03 -19.76 4.73
#